data_AF-A0A7V4BSS1-F1
#
_entry.id   AF-A0A7V4BSS1-F1
#
_cell.length_a   1.000
_cell.length_b   1.000
_cell.length_c   1.000
_cell.angle_alpha   90.00
_cell.angle_beta   90.00
_cell.angle_gamma   90.00
#
_symmetry.space_group_name_H-M   'P 1'
#
loop_
_entity.id
_entity.type
_entity.pdbx_description
1 polymer ?
#
loop_
_entity_poly.entity_id
_entity_poly.type
_entity_poly.pdbx_seq_one_letter_code
_entity_poly.pdbx_strand_id
1 'polypeptide(L)'
;FYTLQGEAAGAQAFANFENDLLNDLIPFIEKKYPVYKDREHRAIAGLSMGGGQALNFGLGNLDKFAWIGGFSSAPNTKRPEELIKNPERARQLIKLLWISCGENDNLIFISQRTHDYLVERDIPHIYFVEPGGHDFKIWKNSLYWFAQLLFKPVDENTIKKFTTAGTPAPSNVRGARYPQILPDGRAIFRIKAPEAHKIQLDLHKKYDLTKNEDGVWEVVTDSLSEGFHYYSLIIDGVAVCDPSSEAFYGMGRMASGIEVPFKGDDYYAMKDVPHGEIRMKKYFSKITNSWRSFYMYTPPGYEQQPNEKYPVLYLLHGGGEDQRAWAQQGKADLILDNLIAVQKAVPMIVVMLDGNMPLQAFGEDGLRLFETELIENIIPFVENSYRVKKEATSRALAGLSMGGLQTLYAGIRNTSRFAYLGVFSSGWIMPMQKDLADRQYAFIVQNKEKISTNLRLLWLGMGGKEDIAWQNCQLMLKKFDELGLKYIYSEYPGGHTWPVWRNNLYNFAQLLFKE
;
A
#
# COMPACT_ATOMS: atom_id res chain seq x y z
N PHE A 1 -34.32 23.21 -8.96
CA PHE A 1 -34.14 24.64 -9.26
C PHE A 1 -34.22 25.43 -7.96
N TYR A 2 -33.12 25.50 -7.20
CA TYR A 2 -32.94 26.49 -6.15
C TYR A 2 -32.38 27.74 -6.84
N THR A 3 -33.07 28.87 -6.71
CA THR A 3 -32.81 30.09 -7.48
C THR A 3 -31.57 30.82 -6.98
N LEU A 4 -30.74 31.30 -7.92
CA LEU A 4 -29.54 32.14 -7.74
C LEU A 4 -29.73 33.37 -6.82
N GLN A 5 -30.95 33.82 -6.56
CA GLN A 5 -31.25 34.91 -5.62
C GLN A 5 -31.09 34.51 -4.14
N GLY A 6 -31.31 33.24 -3.78
CA GLY A 6 -31.14 32.75 -2.40
C GLY A 6 -29.67 32.60 -2.00
N GLU A 7 -28.81 32.20 -2.95
CA GLU A 7 -27.35 32.13 -2.75
C GLU A 7 -26.73 33.52 -2.60
N ALA A 8 -27.17 34.50 -3.39
CA ALA A 8 -26.68 35.88 -3.29
C ALA A 8 -27.08 36.57 -1.97
N ALA A 9 -28.33 36.38 -1.51
CA ALA A 9 -28.78 36.91 -0.23
C ALA A 9 -28.10 36.24 0.98
N GLY A 10 -27.89 34.92 0.90
CA GLY A 10 -27.13 34.17 1.91
C GLY A 10 -25.66 34.61 1.97
N ALA A 11 -24.98 34.74 0.82
CA ALA A 11 -23.60 35.21 0.73
C ALA A 11 -23.42 36.63 1.28
N GLN A 12 -24.37 37.54 0.99
CA GLN A 12 -24.35 38.90 1.53
C GLN A 12 -24.55 38.93 3.05
N ALA A 13 -25.47 38.11 3.59
CA ALA A 13 -25.66 38.00 5.04
C ALA A 13 -24.43 37.45 5.77
N PHE A 14 -23.70 36.49 5.17
CA PHE A 14 -22.46 35.98 5.73
C PHE A 14 -21.32 37.01 5.70
N ALA A 15 -21.17 37.75 4.60
CA ALA A 15 -20.18 38.83 4.50
C ALA A 15 -20.49 39.98 5.48
N ASN A 16 -21.77 40.26 5.71
CA ASN A 16 -22.19 41.26 6.69
C ASN A 16 -21.82 40.83 8.12
N PHE A 17 -21.93 39.54 8.45
CA PHE A 17 -21.55 39.04 9.77
C PHE A 17 -20.02 39.00 9.99
N GLU A 18 -19.23 38.68 8.96
CA GLU A 18 -17.77 38.76 9.03
C GLU A 18 -17.33 40.21 9.33
N ASN A 19 -17.93 41.18 8.65
CA ASN A 19 -17.65 42.60 8.88
C ASN A 19 -18.09 43.06 10.27
N ASP A 20 -19.28 42.66 10.75
CA ASP A 20 -19.75 42.97 12.09
C ASP A 20 -18.80 42.39 13.16
N LEU A 21 -18.36 41.14 13.00
CA LEU A 21 -17.38 40.53 13.91
C LEU A 21 -16.07 41.34 13.96
N LEU A 22 -15.51 41.65 12.79
CA LEU A 22 -14.18 42.26 12.67
C LEU A 22 -14.16 43.76 13.01
N ASN A 23 -15.18 44.50 12.60
CA ASN A 23 -15.19 45.96 12.65
C ASN A 23 -16.03 46.51 13.80
N ASP A 24 -17.00 45.75 14.31
CA ASP A 24 -17.88 46.21 15.38
C ASP A 24 -17.65 45.43 16.68
N LEU A 25 -17.81 44.10 16.67
CA LEU A 25 -17.78 43.29 17.87
C LEU A 25 -16.39 43.21 18.51
N ILE A 26 -15.34 42.89 17.73
CA ILE A 26 -13.96 42.85 18.27
C ILE A 26 -13.56 44.23 18.83
N PRO A 27 -13.68 45.35 18.09
CA PRO A 27 -13.36 46.68 18.64
C PRO A 27 -14.21 47.06 19.86
N PHE A 28 -15.49 46.68 19.88
CA PHE A 28 -16.35 46.89 21.05
C PHE A 28 -15.83 46.15 22.28
N ILE A 29 -15.49 44.87 22.15
CA ILE A 29 -14.93 44.06 23.25
C ILE A 29 -13.60 44.63 23.73
N GLU A 30 -12.69 44.98 22.81
CA GLU A 30 -11.38 45.55 23.13
C GLU A 30 -11.44 46.93 23.81
N LYS A 31 -12.54 47.66 23.61
CA LYS A 31 -12.80 48.95 24.27
C LYS A 31 -13.46 48.77 25.64
N LYS A 32 -14.34 47.78 25.78
CA LYS A 32 -15.19 47.58 26.96
C LYS A 32 -14.57 46.69 28.03
N TYR A 33 -13.73 45.74 27.63
CA TYR A 33 -13.19 44.71 28.50
C TYR A 33 -11.66 44.65 28.44
N PRO A 34 -10.98 44.31 29.55
CA PRO A 34 -9.54 44.11 29.55
C PRO A 34 -9.20 42.79 28.86
N VAL A 35 -8.92 42.86 27.56
CA VAL A 35 -8.56 41.71 26.71
C VAL A 35 -7.26 41.98 25.96
N TYR A 36 -6.54 40.91 25.61
CA TYR A 36 -5.46 40.98 24.64
C TYR A 36 -6.02 41.32 23.25
N LYS A 37 -5.26 42.09 22.46
CA LYS A 37 -5.70 42.63 21.16
C LYS A 37 -4.95 42.01 19.98
N ASP A 38 -3.89 41.28 20.23
CA ASP A 38 -3.11 40.61 19.20
C ASP A 38 -3.76 39.28 18.79
N ARG A 39 -3.30 38.74 17.66
CA ARG A 39 -3.80 37.48 17.11
C ARG A 39 -3.44 36.25 17.93
N GLU A 40 -2.29 36.28 18.61
CA GLU A 40 -1.77 35.12 19.36
C GLU A 40 -2.66 34.81 20.57
N HIS A 41 -3.48 35.78 20.99
CA HIS A 41 -4.46 35.64 22.07
C HIS A 41 -5.91 35.69 21.57
N ARG A 42 -6.16 35.52 20.27
CA ARG A 42 -7.52 35.51 19.70
C ARG A 42 -7.84 34.21 18.96
N ALA A 43 -8.91 33.57 19.40
CA ALA A 43 -9.43 32.33 18.84
C ALA A 43 -10.84 32.52 18.25
N ILE A 44 -11.19 31.71 17.25
CA ILE A 44 -12.55 31.60 16.70
C ILE A 44 -12.92 30.14 16.52
N ALA A 45 -14.12 29.76 16.96
CA ALA A 45 -14.63 28.41 16.72
C ALA A 45 -16.16 28.41 16.62
N GLY A 46 -16.70 27.37 15.98
CA GLY A 46 -18.14 27.18 15.88
C GLY A 46 -18.53 25.76 15.50
N LEU A 47 -19.82 25.46 15.62
CA LEU A 47 -20.41 24.17 15.25
C LEU A 47 -21.35 24.29 14.04
N SER A 48 -21.45 23.24 13.22
CA SER A 48 -22.36 23.18 12.06
C SER A 48 -22.18 24.39 11.12
N MET A 49 -23.24 25.19 10.91
CA MET A 49 -23.17 26.46 10.18
C MET A 49 -22.09 27.41 10.75
N GLY A 50 -21.99 27.50 12.08
CA GLY A 50 -20.96 28.27 12.77
C GLY A 50 -19.56 27.70 12.62
N GLY A 51 -19.42 26.38 12.44
CA GLY A 51 -18.14 25.74 12.14
C GLY A 51 -17.62 26.16 10.77
N GLY A 52 -18.51 26.20 9.77
CA GLY A 52 -18.16 26.73 8.45
C GLY A 52 -17.81 28.21 8.48
N GLN A 53 -18.53 29.02 9.26
CA GLN A 53 -18.21 30.43 9.47
C GLN A 53 -16.84 30.62 10.15
N ALA A 54 -16.54 29.86 11.20
CA ALA A 54 -15.27 29.92 11.89
C ALA A 54 -14.08 29.60 10.98
N LEU A 55 -14.21 28.57 10.13
CA LEU A 55 -13.19 28.25 9.13
C LEU A 55 -13.06 29.36 8.08
N ASN A 56 -14.18 29.84 7.53
CA ASN A 56 -14.17 30.91 6.52
C ASN A 56 -13.52 32.19 7.03
N PHE A 57 -13.89 32.65 8.23
CA PHE A 57 -13.43 33.92 8.80
C PHE A 57 -12.04 33.80 9.40
N GLY A 58 -11.77 32.72 10.14
CA GLY A 58 -10.47 32.49 10.77
C GLY A 58 -9.36 32.37 9.73
N LEU A 59 -9.54 31.49 8.74
CA LEU A 59 -8.53 31.25 7.71
C LEU A 59 -8.45 32.41 6.70
N GLY A 60 -9.55 33.15 6.52
CA GLY A 60 -9.57 34.38 5.72
C GLY A 60 -8.83 35.56 6.36
N ASN A 61 -8.73 35.59 7.70
CA ASN A 61 -8.19 36.71 8.47
C ASN A 61 -7.10 36.25 9.44
N LEU A 62 -6.06 35.59 8.92
CA LEU A 62 -4.94 35.06 9.71
C LEU A 62 -4.14 36.15 10.45
N ASP A 63 -4.28 37.43 10.09
CA ASP A 63 -3.73 38.55 10.85
C ASP A 63 -4.51 38.85 12.14
N LYS A 64 -5.75 38.36 12.27
CA LYS A 64 -6.63 38.56 13.43
C LYS A 64 -6.73 37.34 14.33
N PHE A 65 -6.68 36.14 13.75
CA PHE A 65 -6.87 34.87 14.47
C PHE A 65 -5.67 33.96 14.31
N ALA A 66 -5.24 33.35 15.42
CA ALA A 66 -4.18 32.32 15.42
C ALA A 66 -4.70 30.91 15.73
N TRP A 67 -5.91 30.81 16.30
CA TRP A 67 -6.50 29.56 16.78
C TRP A 67 -7.91 29.41 16.22
N ILE A 68 -8.14 28.38 15.41
CA ILE A 68 -9.34 28.27 14.58
C ILE A 68 -9.95 26.88 14.76
N GLY A 69 -11.25 26.80 15.05
CA GLY A 69 -11.96 25.53 15.29
C GLY A 69 -13.25 25.39 14.47
N GLY A 70 -13.34 24.36 13.63
CA GLY A 70 -14.56 23.98 12.91
C GLY A 70 -15.09 22.63 13.39
N PHE A 71 -16.27 22.62 14.02
CA PHE A 71 -16.90 21.39 14.53
C PHE A 71 -18.11 21.00 13.66
N SER A 72 -18.08 19.83 13.02
CA SER A 72 -19.11 19.36 12.07
C SER A 72 -19.50 20.41 11.02
N SER A 73 -18.51 21.05 10.40
CA SER A 73 -18.71 22.23 9.55
C SER A 73 -19.72 21.99 8.41
N ALA A 74 -20.68 22.91 8.23
CA ALA A 74 -21.74 22.77 7.25
C ALA A 74 -21.34 23.27 5.83
N PRO A 75 -22.15 23.01 4.78
CA PRO A 75 -21.80 23.32 3.39
C PRO A 75 -21.56 24.80 3.05
N ASN A 76 -21.85 25.73 3.96
CA ASN A 76 -21.43 27.14 3.85
C ASN A 76 -19.92 27.34 4.00
N THR A 77 -19.17 26.29 4.36
CA THR A 77 -17.70 26.27 4.33
C THR A 77 -17.21 26.39 2.89
N LYS A 78 -16.34 27.37 2.62
CA LYS A 78 -15.70 27.55 1.30
C LYS A 78 -14.91 26.30 0.90
N ARG A 79 -14.61 26.16 -0.40
CA ARG A 79 -13.73 25.09 -0.87
C ARG A 79 -12.31 25.26 -0.29
N PRO A 80 -11.55 24.18 -0.06
CA PRO A 80 -10.24 24.28 0.60
C PRO A 80 -9.26 25.24 -0.08
N GLU A 81 -9.28 25.33 -1.41
CA GLU A 81 -8.45 26.23 -2.21
C GLU A 81 -8.79 27.71 -1.97
N GLU A 82 -10.05 27.99 -1.64
CA GLU A 82 -10.53 29.34 -1.30
C GLU A 82 -10.31 29.68 0.18
N LEU A 83 -10.37 28.67 1.07
CA LEU A 83 -10.08 28.80 2.49
C LEU A 83 -8.61 29.17 2.72
N ILE A 84 -7.70 28.49 2.01
CA ILE A 84 -6.25 28.68 2.14
C ILE A 84 -5.68 29.16 0.80
N LYS A 85 -5.78 30.48 0.56
CA LYS A 85 -5.22 31.11 -0.64
C LYS A 85 -3.68 31.08 -0.69
N ASN A 86 -3.03 30.97 0.47
CA ASN A 86 -1.57 30.93 0.59
C ASN A 86 -1.15 29.90 1.66
N PRO A 87 -0.84 28.65 1.26
CA PRO A 87 -0.43 27.57 2.15
C PRO A 87 0.80 27.89 2.99
N GLU A 88 1.82 28.53 2.42
CA GLU A 88 3.06 28.89 3.12
C GLU A 88 2.77 29.82 4.30
N ARG A 89 1.95 30.85 4.07
CA ARG A 89 1.52 31.79 5.10
C ARG A 89 0.65 31.10 6.16
N ALA A 90 -0.21 30.18 5.76
CA ALA A 90 -1.02 29.40 6.69
C ALA A 90 -0.14 28.56 7.63
N ARG A 91 0.87 27.85 7.09
CA ARG A 91 1.84 27.07 7.89
C ARG A 91 2.58 27.90 8.93
N GLN A 92 2.90 29.15 8.60
CA GLN A 92 3.64 30.04 9.50
C GLN A 92 2.76 30.68 10.58
N LEU A 93 1.54 31.08 10.23
CA LEU A 93 0.70 31.90 11.09
C LEU A 93 -0.24 31.09 11.97
N ILE A 94 -0.72 29.93 11.54
CA ILE A 94 -1.66 29.12 12.34
C ILE A 94 -0.94 28.53 13.54
N LYS A 95 -1.48 28.75 14.75
CA LYS A 95 -1.01 28.10 15.98
C LYS A 95 -1.81 26.85 16.32
N LEU A 96 -3.10 26.85 15.98
CA LEU A 96 -3.96 25.68 16.06
C LEU A 96 -5.07 25.78 15.01
N LEU A 97 -5.19 24.77 14.16
CA LEU A 97 -6.37 24.54 13.34
C LEU A 97 -6.99 23.21 13.78
N TRP A 98 -8.21 23.27 14.29
CA TRP A 98 -8.97 22.11 14.74
C TRP A 98 -10.16 21.89 13.82
N ILE A 99 -10.26 20.70 13.24
CA ILE A 99 -11.39 20.26 12.46
C ILE A 99 -11.91 18.99 13.13
N SER A 100 -13.20 18.91 13.44
CA SER A 100 -13.79 17.70 14.00
C SER A 100 -15.16 17.37 13.44
N CYS A 101 -15.57 16.12 13.58
CA CYS A 101 -16.87 15.64 13.12
C CYS A 101 -17.25 14.32 13.80
N GLY A 102 -18.56 14.02 13.86
CA GLY A 102 -19.03 12.67 14.22
C GLY A 102 -18.84 11.70 13.05
N GLU A 103 -18.49 10.44 13.31
CA GLU A 103 -18.27 9.43 12.25
C GLU A 103 -19.53 9.10 11.43
N ASN A 104 -20.72 9.31 12.00
CA ASN A 104 -22.03 9.12 11.37
C ASN A 104 -22.71 10.46 11.05
N ASP A 105 -21.95 11.56 11.06
CA ASP A 105 -22.45 12.86 10.68
C ASP A 105 -22.65 12.93 9.16
N ASN A 106 -23.85 13.30 8.72
CA ASN A 106 -24.20 13.42 7.31
C ASN A 106 -23.40 14.52 6.58
N LEU A 107 -22.72 15.41 7.31
CA LEU A 107 -21.89 16.49 6.78
C LEU A 107 -20.38 16.19 6.84
N ILE A 108 -19.97 14.98 7.25
CA ILE A 108 -18.56 14.61 7.45
C ILE A 108 -17.68 14.90 6.23
N PHE A 109 -18.23 14.78 5.01
CA PHE A 109 -17.53 15.04 3.77
C PHE A 109 -16.99 16.48 3.65
N ILE A 110 -17.60 17.46 4.34
CA ILE A 110 -17.14 18.85 4.38
C ILE A 110 -15.86 18.99 5.22
N SER A 111 -15.82 18.32 6.37
CA SER A 111 -14.63 18.27 7.22
C SER A 111 -13.53 17.45 6.55
N GLN A 112 -13.86 16.28 5.98
CA GLN A 112 -12.92 15.39 5.29
C GLN A 112 -12.24 16.07 4.12
N ARG A 113 -12.98 16.69 3.18
CA ARG A 113 -12.37 17.37 2.02
C ARG A 113 -11.40 18.49 2.43
N THR A 114 -11.65 19.13 3.57
CA THR A 114 -10.78 20.19 4.10
C THR A 114 -9.54 19.58 4.71
N HIS A 115 -9.68 18.52 5.51
CA HIS A 115 -8.56 17.74 6.04
C HIS A 115 -7.65 17.22 4.92
N ASP A 116 -8.19 16.55 3.91
CA ASP A 116 -7.41 15.94 2.82
C ASP A 116 -6.53 16.97 2.11
N TYR A 117 -7.07 18.15 1.83
CA TYR A 117 -6.32 19.26 1.24
C TYR A 117 -5.21 19.78 2.16
N LEU A 118 -5.49 19.90 3.46
CA LEU A 118 -4.48 20.37 4.42
C LEU A 118 -3.35 19.34 4.57
N VAL A 119 -3.64 18.04 4.49
CA VAL A 119 -2.65 16.96 4.45
C VAL A 119 -1.80 17.07 3.19
N GLU A 120 -2.40 17.22 2.01
CA GLU A 120 -1.69 17.35 0.73
C GLU A 120 -0.70 18.52 0.71
N ARG A 121 -1.00 19.58 1.49
CA ARG A 121 -0.21 20.83 1.52
C ARG A 121 0.66 20.97 2.77
N ASP A 122 0.83 19.91 3.56
CA ASP A 122 1.62 19.91 4.80
C ASP A 122 1.21 21.03 5.79
N ILE A 123 -0.07 21.36 5.87
CA ILE A 123 -0.56 22.41 6.80
C ILE A 123 -0.85 21.76 8.16
N PRO A 124 -0.19 22.20 9.26
CA PRO A 124 -0.42 21.63 10.58
C PRO A 124 -1.86 21.84 11.05
N HIS A 125 -2.57 20.75 11.35
CA HIS A 125 -3.94 20.80 11.85
C HIS A 125 -4.31 19.51 12.57
N ILE A 126 -5.30 19.60 13.45
CA ILE A 126 -5.95 18.46 14.09
C ILE A 126 -7.22 18.12 13.30
N TYR A 127 -7.39 16.84 12.97
CA TYR A 127 -8.62 16.29 12.41
C TYR A 127 -9.18 15.16 13.28
N PHE A 128 -10.15 15.50 14.11
CA PHE A 128 -10.70 14.61 15.14
C PHE A 128 -12.08 14.08 14.74
N VAL A 129 -12.15 12.80 14.38
CA VAL A 129 -13.42 12.12 14.10
C VAL A 129 -13.75 11.19 15.25
N GLU A 130 -14.92 11.37 15.85
CA GLU A 130 -15.34 10.63 17.04
C GLU A 130 -16.67 9.87 16.82
N PRO A 131 -16.93 8.78 17.56
CA PRO A 131 -18.18 8.04 17.46
C PRO A 131 -19.42 8.89 17.79
N GLY A 132 -20.33 9.03 16.83
CA GLY A 132 -21.58 9.78 16.95
C GLY A 132 -22.00 10.44 15.65
N GLY A 133 -23.04 11.26 15.69
CA GLY A 133 -23.64 11.89 14.51
C GLY A 133 -23.47 13.41 14.49
N HIS A 134 -24.43 14.11 13.86
CA HIS A 134 -24.49 15.57 13.84
C HIS A 134 -25.15 16.11 15.12
N ASP A 135 -24.47 16.00 16.26
CA ASP A 135 -25.11 16.23 17.57
C ASP A 135 -24.21 16.92 18.63
N PHE A 136 -24.85 17.36 19.71
CA PHE A 136 -24.22 18.10 20.80
C PHE A 136 -23.21 17.30 21.61
N LYS A 137 -23.22 15.97 21.58
CA LYS A 137 -22.18 15.17 22.26
C LYS A 137 -20.84 15.43 21.61
N ILE A 138 -20.81 15.39 20.27
CA ILE A 138 -19.63 15.68 19.45
C ILE A 138 -19.15 17.11 19.67
N TRP A 139 -20.06 18.10 19.60
CA TRP A 139 -19.67 19.50 19.71
C TRP A 139 -19.16 19.88 21.09
N LYS A 140 -19.73 19.30 22.16
CA LYS A 140 -19.23 19.51 23.53
C LYS A 140 -17.82 18.96 23.69
N ASN A 141 -17.57 17.76 23.17
CA ASN A 141 -16.25 17.13 23.26
C ASN A 141 -15.21 17.87 22.41
N SER A 142 -15.59 18.28 21.20
CA SER A 142 -14.75 19.11 20.32
C SER A 142 -14.37 20.44 20.97
N LEU A 143 -15.35 21.14 21.57
CA LEU A 143 -15.09 22.37 22.31
C LEU A 143 -14.18 22.13 23.52
N TYR A 144 -14.42 21.05 24.27
CA TYR A 144 -13.59 20.68 25.42
C TYR A 144 -12.12 20.53 25.02
N TRP A 145 -11.82 19.71 24.01
CA TRP A 145 -10.44 19.48 23.57
C TRP A 145 -9.81 20.73 22.94
N PHE A 146 -10.54 21.42 22.08
CA PHE A 146 -10.06 22.67 21.47
C PHE A 146 -9.69 23.69 22.55
N ALA A 147 -10.55 23.91 23.55
CA ALA A 147 -10.31 24.85 24.63
C ALA A 147 -9.09 24.47 25.51
N GLN A 148 -8.81 23.18 25.68
CA GLN A 148 -7.62 22.73 26.41
C GLN A 148 -6.31 23.11 25.73
N LEU A 149 -6.32 23.26 24.39
CA LEU A 149 -5.14 23.55 23.57
C LEU A 149 -4.95 25.03 23.26
N LEU A 150 -5.98 25.86 23.44
CA LEU A 150 -5.90 27.30 23.15
C LEU A 150 -4.77 27.98 23.92
N PHE A 151 -4.04 28.85 23.22
CA PHE A 151 -3.02 29.73 23.78
C PHE A 151 -1.82 28.99 24.41
N LYS A 152 -1.58 27.74 23.98
CA LYS A 152 -0.46 26.89 24.41
C LYS A 152 0.31 26.39 23.20
N PRO A 153 1.61 26.08 23.31
CA PRO A 153 2.34 25.42 22.22
C PRO A 153 1.64 24.12 21.81
N VAL A 154 1.26 24.04 20.53
CA VAL A 154 0.74 22.82 19.89
C VAL A 154 1.82 22.35 18.93
N ASP A 155 2.45 21.24 19.28
CA ASP A 155 3.49 20.59 18.46
C ASP A 155 2.93 19.40 17.67
N GLU A 156 3.75 18.81 16.80
CA GLU A 156 3.36 17.64 16.02
C GLU A 156 2.90 16.46 16.89
N ASN A 157 3.49 16.28 18.08
CA ASN A 157 3.11 15.21 18.99
C ASN A 157 1.69 15.41 19.53
N THR A 158 1.33 16.65 19.82
CA THR A 158 -0.03 17.03 20.22
C THR A 158 -1.00 16.79 19.08
N ILE A 159 -0.64 17.19 17.85
CA ILE A 159 -1.47 16.98 16.66
C ILE A 159 -1.76 15.48 16.45
N LYS A 160 -0.71 14.65 16.48
CA LYS A 160 -0.79 13.19 16.30
C LYS A 160 -1.68 12.50 17.34
N LYS A 161 -1.85 13.07 18.54
CA LYS A 161 -2.77 12.51 19.56
C LYS A 161 -4.23 12.62 19.17
N PHE A 162 -4.61 13.63 18.38
CA PHE A 162 -6.01 13.95 18.08
C PHE A 162 -6.40 13.70 16.62
N THR A 163 -5.46 13.58 15.69
CA THR A 163 -5.77 13.13 14.31
C THR A 163 -6.12 11.64 14.30
N THR A 164 -7.39 11.30 14.55
CA THR A 164 -7.92 9.92 14.64
C THR A 164 -8.76 9.49 13.44
N ALA A 165 -8.91 10.34 12.42
CA ALA A 165 -9.48 9.88 11.16
C ALA A 165 -8.43 9.08 10.38
N GLY A 166 -8.36 7.79 10.65
CA GLY A 166 -7.65 6.89 9.76
C GLY A 166 -8.42 6.72 8.46
N THR A 167 -7.71 6.62 7.34
CA THR A 167 -8.32 6.30 6.06
C THR A 167 -8.61 4.80 6.02
N PRO A 168 -9.82 4.35 5.61
CA PRO A 168 -10.08 2.93 5.39
C PRO A 168 -8.99 2.31 4.49
N ALA A 169 -8.47 1.14 4.88
CA ALA A 169 -7.42 0.52 4.08
C ALA A 169 -7.97 0.18 2.67
N PRO A 170 -7.18 0.37 1.60
CA PRO A 170 -7.60 0.03 0.24
C PRO A 170 -7.96 -1.45 0.04
N SER A 171 -7.51 -2.32 0.94
CA SER A 171 -7.82 -3.74 0.96
C SER A 171 -9.14 -4.09 1.66
N ASN A 172 -9.90 -3.09 2.14
CA ASN A 172 -11.21 -3.31 2.72
C ASN A 172 -12.22 -3.76 1.66
N VAL A 173 -13.16 -4.62 2.06
CA VAL A 173 -14.31 -4.93 1.20
C VAL A 173 -15.19 -3.69 1.02
N ARG A 174 -16.01 -3.68 -0.03
CA ARG A 174 -16.87 -2.52 -0.36
C ARG A 174 -17.71 -2.07 0.84
N GLY A 175 -17.50 -0.83 1.26
CA GLY A 175 -18.27 -0.18 2.34
C GLY A 175 -17.74 -0.45 3.76
N ALA A 176 -16.73 -1.31 3.93
CA ALA A 176 -16.09 -1.53 5.21
C ALA A 176 -15.22 -0.32 5.59
N ARG A 177 -15.45 0.22 6.79
CA ARG A 177 -14.71 1.38 7.32
C ARG A 177 -13.41 1.01 8.00
N TYR A 178 -13.25 -0.25 8.42
CA TYR A 178 -12.08 -0.79 9.12
C TYR A 178 -11.53 -2.03 8.39
N PRO A 179 -10.22 -2.33 8.49
CA PRO A 179 -9.21 -1.54 9.18
C PRO A 179 -9.00 -0.13 8.61
N GLN A 180 -8.52 0.77 9.45
CA GLN A 180 -8.15 2.14 9.10
C GLN A 180 -6.65 2.34 9.29
N ILE A 181 -6.04 3.17 8.45
CA ILE A 181 -4.63 3.55 8.54
C ILE A 181 -4.55 5.00 9.00
N LEU A 182 -3.86 5.21 10.12
CA LEU A 182 -3.63 6.51 10.71
C LEU A 182 -2.49 7.25 10.00
N PRO A 183 -2.48 8.60 9.99
CA PRO A 183 -1.42 9.39 9.34
C PRO A 183 0.00 9.12 9.86
N ASP A 184 0.11 8.61 11.09
CA ASP A 184 1.38 8.25 11.74
C ASP A 184 1.83 6.80 11.44
N GLY A 185 1.15 6.09 10.54
CA GLY A 185 1.49 4.74 10.09
C GLY A 185 0.89 3.61 10.95
N ARG A 186 0.23 3.92 12.07
CA ARG A 186 -0.51 2.93 12.85
C ARG A 186 -1.80 2.51 12.14
N ALA A 187 -2.37 1.37 12.52
CA ALA A 187 -3.67 0.93 12.01
C ALA A 187 -4.65 0.66 13.14
N ILE A 188 -5.93 0.96 12.90
CA ILE A 188 -7.05 0.62 13.79
C ILE A 188 -7.78 -0.57 13.18
N PHE A 189 -7.95 -1.64 13.97
CA PHE A 189 -8.77 -2.79 13.62
C PHE A 189 -9.99 -2.82 14.53
N ARG A 190 -11.17 -3.11 13.96
CA ARG A 190 -12.44 -3.10 14.69
C ARG A 190 -13.35 -4.22 14.21
N ILE A 191 -13.97 -4.93 15.15
CA ILE A 191 -14.97 -5.98 14.84
C ILE A 191 -16.06 -6.03 15.93
N LYS A 192 -17.32 -6.23 15.54
CA LYS A 192 -18.42 -6.44 16.49
C LYS A 192 -18.57 -7.93 16.78
N ALA A 193 -18.35 -8.31 18.03
CA ALA A 193 -18.47 -9.69 18.51
C ALA A 193 -18.89 -9.70 19.99
N PRO A 194 -20.18 -9.46 20.28
CA PRO A 194 -20.66 -9.25 21.64
C PRO A 194 -20.55 -10.46 22.55
N GLU A 195 -20.45 -11.67 21.99
CA GLU A 195 -20.33 -12.91 22.78
C GLU A 195 -18.89 -13.40 22.91
N ALA A 196 -17.94 -12.84 22.15
CA ALA A 196 -16.54 -13.25 22.24
C ALA A 196 -15.98 -12.93 23.64
N HIS A 197 -15.07 -13.78 24.11
CA HIS A 197 -14.36 -13.60 25.39
C HIS A 197 -12.98 -12.99 25.21
N LYS A 198 -12.29 -13.34 24.12
CA LYS A 198 -10.98 -12.78 23.76
C LYS A 198 -10.85 -12.65 22.25
N ILE A 199 -10.43 -11.47 21.79
CA ILE A 199 -10.03 -11.26 20.41
C ILE A 199 -8.60 -10.73 20.37
N GLN A 200 -7.77 -11.31 19.50
CA GLN A 200 -6.45 -10.81 19.19
C GLN A 200 -6.32 -10.52 17.68
N LEU A 201 -5.53 -9.52 17.33
CA LEU A 201 -5.03 -9.31 15.97
C LEU A 201 -3.66 -9.99 15.86
N ASP A 202 -3.46 -10.86 14.88
CA ASP A 202 -2.17 -11.42 14.51
C ASP A 202 -1.68 -10.76 13.22
N LEU A 203 -0.73 -9.82 13.37
CA LEU A 203 -0.14 -9.00 12.31
C LEU A 203 1.36 -8.96 12.56
N HIS A 204 2.05 -10.08 12.26
CA HIS A 204 3.44 -10.40 12.62
C HIS A 204 3.72 -10.54 14.13
N LYS A 205 2.97 -9.80 14.95
CA LYS A 205 2.83 -9.98 16.39
C LYS A 205 1.37 -9.94 16.79
N LYS A 206 1.07 -10.44 17.99
CA LYS A 206 -0.29 -10.47 18.53
C LYS A 206 -0.59 -9.20 19.32
N TYR A 207 -1.75 -8.62 19.06
CA TYR A 207 -2.30 -7.49 19.83
C TYR A 207 -3.64 -7.91 20.44
N ASP A 208 -3.83 -7.71 21.74
CA ASP A 208 -5.14 -7.93 22.37
C ASP A 208 -6.10 -6.78 22.03
N LEU A 209 -7.31 -7.10 21.57
CA LEU A 209 -8.36 -6.10 21.34
C LEU A 209 -9.09 -5.81 22.65
N THR A 210 -9.62 -4.58 22.77
CA THR A 210 -10.45 -4.14 23.90
C THR A 210 -11.91 -4.05 23.47
N LYS A 211 -12.82 -4.64 24.26
CA LYS A 211 -14.27 -4.61 24.03
C LYS A 211 -14.93 -3.42 24.71
N ASN A 212 -15.81 -2.72 24.02
CA ASN A 212 -16.66 -1.68 24.61
C ASN A 212 -18.04 -2.23 25.04
N GLU A 213 -18.88 -1.37 25.63
CA GLU A 213 -20.22 -1.74 26.12
C GLU A 213 -21.17 -2.23 25.01
N ASP A 214 -20.97 -1.79 23.77
CA ASP A 214 -21.77 -2.19 22.61
C ASP A 214 -21.33 -3.53 21.98
N GLY A 215 -20.35 -4.22 22.60
CA GLY A 215 -19.78 -5.47 22.13
C GLY A 215 -18.86 -5.32 20.91
N VAL A 216 -18.33 -4.12 20.68
CA VAL A 216 -17.35 -3.82 19.64
C VAL A 216 -15.94 -3.93 20.22
N TRP A 217 -15.09 -4.68 19.52
CA TRP A 217 -13.68 -4.88 19.85
C TRP A 217 -12.81 -4.01 18.97
N GLU A 218 -11.81 -3.36 19.56
CA GLU A 218 -10.89 -2.46 18.87
C GLU A 218 -9.45 -2.63 19.34
N VAL A 219 -8.49 -2.42 18.43
CA VAL A 219 -7.07 -2.24 18.75
C VAL A 219 -6.43 -1.24 17.81
N VAL A 220 -5.45 -0.50 18.34
CA VAL A 220 -4.53 0.34 17.56
C VAL A 220 -3.15 -0.32 17.58
N THR A 221 -2.56 -0.54 16.40
CA THR A 221 -1.24 -1.17 16.27
C THR A 221 -0.11 -0.18 16.57
N ASP A 222 1.12 -0.68 16.62
CA ASP A 222 2.30 0.16 16.38
C ASP A 222 2.36 0.56 14.89
N SER A 223 3.28 1.47 14.53
CA SER A 223 3.44 1.88 13.13
C SER A 223 3.77 0.69 12.25
N LEU A 224 3.01 0.54 11.17
CA LEU A 224 3.26 -0.44 10.13
C LEU A 224 4.23 0.14 9.09
N SER A 225 5.05 -0.72 8.50
CA SER A 225 5.80 -0.33 7.30
C SER A 225 4.86 -0.23 6.10
N GLU A 226 5.30 0.49 5.06
CA GLU A 226 4.52 0.68 3.85
C GLU A 226 4.34 -0.64 3.08
N GLY A 227 3.23 -0.72 2.35
CA GLY A 227 2.77 -1.82 1.52
C GLY A 227 1.99 -2.90 2.26
N PHE A 228 2.09 -4.14 1.77
CA PHE A 228 1.14 -5.19 2.10
C PHE A 228 1.57 -6.07 3.27
N HIS A 229 0.63 -6.33 4.18
CA HIS A 229 0.82 -7.22 5.33
C HIS A 229 -0.34 -8.21 5.46
N TYR A 230 -0.03 -9.50 5.56
CA TYR A 230 -1.03 -10.50 5.94
C TYR A 230 -1.38 -10.37 7.41
N TYR A 231 -2.66 -10.62 7.74
CA TYR A 231 -3.11 -10.69 9.12
C TYR A 231 -4.29 -11.65 9.33
N SER A 232 -4.56 -11.94 10.60
CA SER A 232 -5.74 -12.67 11.05
C SER A 232 -6.31 -12.11 12.34
N LEU A 233 -7.62 -12.28 12.52
CA LEU A 233 -8.26 -12.15 13.82
C LEU A 233 -8.24 -13.51 14.50
N ILE A 234 -7.88 -13.56 15.78
CA ILE A 234 -7.94 -14.74 16.62
C ILE A 234 -9.09 -14.53 17.59
N ILE A 235 -10.23 -15.16 17.33
CA ILE A 235 -11.44 -15.06 18.15
C ILE A 235 -11.56 -16.33 18.98
N ASP A 236 -11.46 -16.20 20.30
CA ASP A 236 -11.52 -17.31 21.26
C ASP A 236 -10.60 -18.50 20.89
N GLY A 237 -9.41 -18.17 20.38
CA GLY A 237 -8.37 -19.14 19.99
C GLY A 237 -8.41 -19.61 18.53
N VAL A 238 -9.44 -19.23 17.76
CA VAL A 238 -9.57 -19.61 16.35
C VAL A 238 -9.12 -18.47 15.44
N ALA A 239 -8.14 -18.74 14.57
CA ALA A 239 -7.69 -17.79 13.55
C ALA A 239 -8.68 -17.75 12.37
N VAL A 240 -9.20 -16.56 12.08
CA VAL A 240 -10.15 -16.30 11.00
C VAL A 240 -9.67 -15.14 10.11
N CYS A 241 -10.22 -15.06 8.90
CA CYS A 241 -10.13 -13.84 8.11
C CYS A 241 -11.03 -12.76 8.75
N ASP A 242 -10.57 -11.52 8.73
CA ASP A 242 -11.40 -10.35 9.01
C ASP A 242 -12.46 -10.20 7.91
N PRO A 243 -13.76 -10.24 8.26
CA PRO A 243 -14.84 -10.09 7.29
C PRO A 243 -14.87 -8.70 6.61
N SER A 244 -14.11 -7.73 7.14
CA SER A 244 -14.04 -6.37 6.63
C SER A 244 -12.91 -6.15 5.62
N SER A 245 -12.04 -7.14 5.43
CA SER A 245 -10.93 -7.13 4.48
C SER A 245 -11.15 -8.14 3.35
N GLU A 246 -10.66 -7.80 2.15
CA GLU A 246 -10.46 -8.78 1.09
C GLU A 246 -9.56 -9.93 1.58
N ALA A 247 -9.68 -11.09 0.94
CA ALA A 247 -8.93 -12.29 1.28
C ALA A 247 -7.85 -12.60 0.23
N PHE A 248 -6.64 -12.90 0.70
CA PHE A 248 -5.46 -13.18 -0.09
C PHE A 248 -4.94 -14.57 0.27
N TYR A 249 -4.49 -15.34 -0.72
CA TYR A 249 -3.86 -16.61 -0.44
C TYR A 249 -2.38 -16.43 -0.12
N GLY A 250 -2.02 -16.77 1.11
CA GLY A 250 -0.69 -16.63 1.68
C GLY A 250 -0.62 -17.34 3.02
N MET A 251 0.58 -17.54 3.57
CA MET A 251 0.75 -18.30 4.82
C MET A 251 0.18 -19.74 4.77
N GLY A 252 -0.04 -20.29 3.57
CA GLY A 252 -0.64 -21.61 3.35
C GLY A 252 -2.18 -21.65 3.46
N ARG A 253 -2.87 -20.51 3.48
CA ARG A 253 -4.33 -20.42 3.61
C ARG A 253 -4.88 -19.13 3.00
N MET A 254 -6.20 -18.95 3.02
CA MET A 254 -6.77 -17.61 2.86
C MET A 254 -6.52 -16.82 4.16
N ALA A 255 -5.98 -15.63 4.02
CA ALA A 255 -5.71 -14.67 5.09
C ALA A 255 -6.23 -13.29 4.69
N SER A 256 -6.49 -12.43 5.67
CA SER A 256 -6.77 -11.02 5.39
C SER A 256 -5.48 -10.29 5.09
N GLY A 257 -5.58 -9.14 4.44
CA GLY A 257 -4.45 -8.31 4.07
C GLY A 257 -4.73 -6.85 4.34
N ILE A 258 -3.76 -6.13 4.92
CA ILE A 258 -3.82 -4.68 5.03
C ILE A 258 -2.79 -4.06 4.07
N GLU A 259 -3.27 -3.17 3.20
CA GLU A 259 -2.42 -2.40 2.28
C GLU A 259 -2.15 -1.01 2.86
N VAL A 260 -0.92 -0.77 3.32
CA VAL A 260 -0.46 0.56 3.75
C VAL A 260 0.07 1.31 2.52
N PRO A 261 -0.51 2.43 2.08
CA PRO A 261 -0.01 3.18 0.93
C PRO A 261 1.43 3.64 1.13
N PHE A 262 2.24 3.62 0.06
CA PHE A 262 3.59 4.20 0.10
C PHE A 262 3.50 5.72 -0.05
N LYS A 263 4.36 6.45 0.67
CA LYS A 263 4.49 7.90 0.51
C LYS A 263 5.30 8.21 -0.74
N GLY A 264 4.67 8.85 -1.74
CA GLY A 264 5.33 9.40 -2.93
C GLY A 264 5.59 8.41 -4.08
N ASP A 265 5.74 7.12 -3.80
CA ASP A 265 5.93 6.08 -4.83
C ASP A 265 4.61 5.38 -5.19
N ASP A 266 4.08 5.72 -6.36
CA ASP A 266 2.79 5.25 -6.88
C ASP A 266 2.96 4.25 -8.06
N TYR A 267 4.11 3.60 -8.19
CA TYR A 267 4.44 2.73 -9.33
C TYR A 267 3.53 1.51 -9.46
N TYR A 268 2.82 1.13 -8.40
CA TYR A 268 1.81 0.06 -8.36
C TYR A 268 0.39 0.60 -8.13
N ALA A 269 0.18 1.91 -8.23
CA ALA A 269 -1.14 2.53 -8.10
C ALA A 269 -1.95 2.34 -9.38
N MET A 270 -3.28 2.32 -9.22
CA MET A 270 -4.20 2.45 -10.34
C MET A 270 -4.11 3.87 -10.91
N LYS A 271 -3.77 4.00 -12.20
CA LYS A 271 -3.60 5.28 -12.89
C LYS A 271 -4.45 5.32 -14.15
N ASP A 272 -4.65 6.51 -14.70
CA ASP A 272 -5.27 6.68 -16.02
C ASP A 272 -4.25 6.37 -17.13
N VAL A 273 -3.97 5.08 -17.33
CA VAL A 273 -3.07 4.55 -18.36
C VAL A 273 -3.73 3.37 -19.07
N PRO A 274 -3.28 2.98 -20.28
CA PRO A 274 -3.74 1.74 -20.89
C PRO A 274 -3.45 0.54 -19.98
N HIS A 275 -4.45 -0.31 -19.76
CA HIS A 275 -4.34 -1.47 -18.89
C HIS A 275 -4.26 -2.79 -19.67
N GLY A 276 -3.40 -3.69 -19.19
CA GLY A 276 -3.33 -5.06 -19.64
C GLY A 276 -4.46 -5.91 -19.07
N GLU A 277 -4.42 -7.21 -19.34
CA GLU A 277 -5.41 -8.15 -18.83
C GLU A 277 -4.77 -9.25 -17.98
N ILE A 278 -5.37 -9.51 -16.81
CA ILE A 278 -5.11 -10.72 -16.03
C ILE A 278 -6.05 -11.84 -16.47
N ARG A 279 -5.47 -12.96 -16.91
CA ARG A 279 -6.17 -14.13 -17.44
C ARG A 279 -5.85 -15.36 -16.61
N MET A 280 -6.87 -16.04 -16.09
CA MET A 280 -6.71 -17.36 -15.47
C MET A 280 -6.71 -18.45 -16.55
N LYS A 281 -5.71 -19.32 -16.55
CA LYS A 281 -5.60 -20.43 -17.50
C LYS A 281 -5.44 -21.76 -16.78
N LYS A 282 -6.02 -22.81 -17.37
CA LYS A 282 -5.94 -24.19 -16.91
C LYS A 282 -5.28 -25.04 -17.97
N TYR A 283 -4.42 -25.96 -17.56
CA TYR A 283 -3.75 -26.91 -18.43
C TYR A 283 -3.61 -28.24 -17.70
N PHE A 284 -3.57 -29.33 -18.45
CA PHE A 284 -3.33 -30.65 -17.87
C PHE A 284 -1.83 -30.91 -17.83
N SER A 285 -1.26 -31.06 -16.63
CA SER A 285 0.15 -31.43 -16.47
C SER A 285 0.28 -32.94 -16.59
N LYS A 286 1.09 -33.37 -17.56
CA LYS A 286 1.49 -34.78 -17.68
C LYS A 286 2.51 -35.19 -16.62
N ILE A 287 3.19 -34.23 -15.99
CA ILE A 287 4.20 -34.47 -14.96
C ILE A 287 3.54 -34.76 -13.62
N THR A 288 2.50 -33.99 -13.25
CA THR A 288 1.75 -34.22 -12.01
C THR A 288 0.49 -35.07 -12.22
N ASN A 289 0.18 -35.43 -13.48
CA ASN A 289 -1.04 -36.13 -13.89
C ASN A 289 -2.32 -35.48 -13.33
N SER A 290 -2.39 -34.16 -13.40
CA SER A 290 -3.49 -33.38 -12.83
C SER A 290 -3.72 -32.07 -13.58
N TRP A 291 -4.91 -31.50 -13.43
CA TRP A 291 -5.18 -30.15 -13.90
C TRP A 291 -4.49 -29.14 -12.99
N ARG A 292 -3.68 -28.27 -13.59
CA ARG A 292 -3.03 -27.14 -12.94
C ARG A 292 -3.51 -25.84 -13.56
N SER A 293 -3.23 -24.72 -12.89
CA SER A 293 -3.57 -23.40 -13.39
C SER A 293 -2.47 -22.39 -13.16
N PHE A 294 -2.41 -21.38 -14.01
CA PHE A 294 -1.57 -20.20 -13.83
C PHE A 294 -2.37 -18.94 -14.13
N TYR A 295 -1.89 -17.80 -13.62
CA TYR A 295 -2.39 -16.48 -14.00
C TYR A 295 -1.47 -15.90 -15.07
N MET A 296 -2.01 -15.10 -15.97
CA MET A 296 -1.22 -14.52 -17.05
C MET A 296 -1.62 -13.08 -17.29
N TYR A 297 -0.63 -12.20 -17.31
CA TYR A 297 -0.76 -10.82 -17.77
C TYR A 297 -0.45 -10.75 -19.26
N THR A 298 -1.33 -10.13 -20.05
CA THR A 298 -1.03 -9.68 -21.41
C THR A 298 -1.00 -8.15 -21.47
N PRO A 299 -0.02 -7.54 -22.14
CA PRO A 299 0.17 -6.10 -22.08
C PRO A 299 -0.96 -5.33 -22.79
N PRO A 300 -1.15 -4.03 -22.48
CA PRO A 300 -2.07 -3.18 -23.21
C PRO A 300 -1.82 -3.26 -24.72
N GLY A 301 -2.89 -3.34 -25.51
CA GLY A 301 -2.77 -3.46 -26.96
C GLY A 301 -2.63 -4.89 -27.50
N TYR A 302 -2.52 -5.91 -26.62
CA TYR A 302 -2.30 -7.29 -27.04
C TYR A 302 -3.32 -7.79 -28.07
N GLU A 303 -4.62 -7.52 -27.90
CA GLU A 303 -5.66 -7.96 -28.84
C GLU A 303 -5.81 -7.06 -30.07
N GLN A 304 -5.34 -5.82 -29.99
CA GLN A 304 -5.35 -4.87 -31.12
C GLN A 304 -4.19 -5.10 -32.08
N GLN A 305 -3.17 -5.88 -31.69
CA GLN A 305 -1.96 -6.15 -32.47
C GLN A 305 -1.82 -7.66 -32.76
N PRO A 306 -2.62 -8.22 -33.70
CA PRO A 306 -2.71 -9.68 -33.91
C PRO A 306 -1.43 -10.32 -34.47
N ASN A 307 -0.53 -9.52 -35.06
CA ASN A 307 0.73 -10.01 -35.64
C ASN A 307 1.94 -9.81 -34.71
N GLU A 308 1.79 -9.05 -33.62
CA GLU A 308 2.88 -8.78 -32.69
C GLU A 308 3.12 -9.99 -31.78
N LYS A 309 4.39 -10.32 -31.55
CA LYS A 309 4.81 -11.38 -30.63
C LYS A 309 5.60 -10.78 -29.47
N TYR A 310 5.30 -11.23 -28.27
CA TYR A 310 5.83 -10.62 -27.04
C TYR A 310 6.89 -11.53 -26.39
N PRO A 311 7.92 -10.96 -25.76
CA PRO A 311 8.76 -11.72 -24.84
C PRO A 311 7.96 -12.14 -23.60
N VAL A 312 8.48 -13.12 -22.86
CA VAL A 312 7.76 -13.74 -21.73
C VAL A 312 8.60 -13.72 -20.47
N LEU A 313 8.02 -13.21 -19.37
CA LEU A 313 8.51 -13.38 -18.01
C LEU A 313 7.71 -14.47 -17.30
N TYR A 314 8.36 -15.55 -16.88
CA TYR A 314 7.78 -16.55 -15.98
C TYR A 314 8.08 -16.13 -14.55
N LEU A 315 7.05 -15.95 -13.72
CA LEU A 315 7.14 -15.32 -12.41
C LEU A 315 6.57 -16.21 -11.30
N LEU A 316 7.36 -16.49 -10.28
CA LEU A 316 7.06 -17.47 -9.23
C LEU A 316 6.83 -16.81 -7.86
N HIS A 317 5.84 -17.32 -7.13
CA HIS A 317 5.51 -16.92 -5.75
C HIS A 317 6.40 -17.63 -4.71
N GLY A 318 6.20 -17.29 -3.42
CA GLY A 318 6.92 -17.89 -2.29
C GLY A 318 6.24 -19.12 -1.68
N GLY A 319 6.83 -19.67 -0.62
CA GLY A 319 6.21 -20.77 0.12
C GLY A 319 4.91 -20.33 0.81
N GLY A 320 3.87 -21.16 0.75
CA GLY A 320 2.56 -20.86 1.33
C GLY A 320 1.69 -19.92 0.49
N GLU A 321 2.11 -19.61 -0.74
CA GLU A 321 1.36 -18.81 -1.70
C GLU A 321 0.99 -19.67 -2.92
N ASP A 322 0.34 -19.07 -3.92
CA ASP A 322 0.01 -19.74 -5.18
C ASP A 322 0.05 -18.77 -6.38
N GLN A 323 -0.40 -19.23 -7.56
CA GLN A 323 -0.39 -18.47 -8.81
C GLN A 323 -1.11 -17.12 -8.76
N ARG A 324 -1.97 -16.88 -7.76
CA ARG A 324 -2.71 -15.61 -7.61
C ARG A 324 -1.82 -14.50 -7.07
N ALA A 325 -0.76 -14.84 -6.35
CA ALA A 325 -0.08 -13.94 -5.45
C ALA A 325 0.47 -12.69 -6.14
N TRP A 326 1.13 -12.86 -7.29
CA TRP A 326 1.68 -11.75 -8.06
C TRP A 326 0.62 -10.83 -8.69
N ALA A 327 -0.56 -11.37 -9.04
CA ALA A 327 -1.65 -10.58 -9.60
C ALA A 327 -2.46 -9.85 -8.52
N GLN A 328 -2.51 -10.39 -7.30
CA GLN A 328 -3.25 -9.81 -6.19
C GLN A 328 -2.33 -8.95 -5.33
N GLN A 329 -1.78 -9.49 -4.24
CA GLN A 329 -0.91 -8.76 -3.33
C GLN A 329 0.43 -8.33 -3.98
N GLY A 330 0.83 -8.89 -5.12
CA GLY A 330 1.99 -8.43 -5.89
C GLY A 330 1.74 -7.28 -6.86
N LYS A 331 0.48 -6.99 -7.23
CA LYS A 331 0.10 -5.91 -8.16
C LYS A 331 0.94 -5.86 -9.45
N ALA A 332 1.32 -7.01 -9.98
CA ALA A 332 2.24 -7.12 -11.10
C ALA A 332 1.69 -6.47 -12.39
N ASP A 333 0.38 -6.54 -12.61
CA ASP A 333 -0.33 -5.84 -13.68
C ASP A 333 -0.16 -4.33 -13.60
N LEU A 334 -0.45 -3.72 -12.45
CA LEU A 334 -0.34 -2.27 -12.27
C LEU A 334 1.11 -1.79 -12.40
N ILE A 335 2.07 -2.54 -11.87
CA ILE A 335 3.50 -2.25 -12.02
C ILE A 335 3.89 -2.23 -13.50
N LEU A 336 3.46 -3.24 -14.26
CA LEU A 336 3.81 -3.35 -15.68
C LEU A 336 3.06 -2.35 -16.55
N ASP A 337 1.78 -2.13 -16.32
CA ASP A 337 0.98 -1.12 -17.03
C ASP A 337 1.63 0.26 -16.88
N ASN A 338 1.97 0.64 -15.65
CA ASN A 338 2.60 1.91 -15.36
C ASN A 338 3.98 2.02 -16.03
N LEU A 339 4.81 0.98 -15.96
CA LEU A 339 6.13 0.96 -16.60
C LEU A 339 6.05 1.00 -18.13
N ILE A 340 5.10 0.28 -18.73
CA ILE A 340 4.88 0.23 -20.18
C ILE A 340 4.36 1.58 -20.68
N ALA A 341 3.41 2.20 -19.96
CA ALA A 341 2.85 3.50 -20.32
C ALA A 341 3.92 4.60 -20.40
N VAL A 342 4.94 4.55 -19.53
CA VAL A 342 6.10 5.47 -19.57
C VAL A 342 7.31 4.91 -20.32
N GLN A 343 7.13 3.82 -21.08
CA GLN A 343 8.16 3.19 -21.93
C GLN A 343 9.44 2.77 -21.19
N LYS A 344 9.34 2.51 -19.89
CA LYS A 344 10.47 2.03 -19.07
C LYS A 344 10.64 0.51 -19.13
N ALA A 345 9.56 -0.23 -19.41
CA ALA A 345 9.59 -1.67 -19.66
C ALA A 345 9.09 -1.99 -21.08
N VAL A 346 9.67 -3.03 -21.70
CA VAL A 346 9.18 -3.57 -22.98
C VAL A 346 7.82 -4.23 -22.74
N PRO A 347 6.79 -4.02 -23.60
CA PRO A 347 5.56 -4.79 -23.52
C PRO A 347 5.84 -6.29 -23.54
N MET A 348 5.39 -7.01 -22.52
CA MET A 348 5.72 -8.42 -22.31
C MET A 348 4.53 -9.19 -21.76
N ILE A 349 4.48 -10.50 -22.02
CA ILE A 349 3.57 -11.41 -21.34
C ILE A 349 4.22 -11.83 -20.02
N VAL A 350 3.44 -11.86 -18.94
CA VAL A 350 3.91 -12.42 -17.65
C VAL A 350 3.07 -13.62 -17.26
N VAL A 351 3.73 -14.75 -17.03
CA VAL A 351 3.09 -16.02 -16.66
C VAL A 351 3.38 -16.28 -15.19
N MET A 352 2.38 -16.08 -14.34
CA MET A 352 2.45 -16.24 -12.89
C MET A 352 2.07 -17.67 -12.51
N LEU A 353 3.08 -18.46 -12.17
CA LEU A 353 3.00 -19.92 -12.06
C LEU A 353 2.61 -20.37 -10.64
N ASP A 354 1.91 -21.50 -10.54
CA ASP A 354 1.82 -22.25 -9.29
C ASP A 354 3.08 -23.12 -9.15
N GLY A 355 3.98 -22.69 -8.27
CA GLY A 355 5.24 -23.38 -7.96
C GLY A 355 5.08 -24.55 -7.00
N ASN A 356 3.88 -24.82 -6.47
CA ASN A 356 3.64 -25.91 -5.52
C ASN A 356 3.61 -27.26 -6.24
N MET A 357 4.70 -28.01 -6.12
CA MET A 357 4.80 -29.39 -6.58
C MET A 357 4.30 -30.36 -5.50
N PRO A 358 3.79 -31.56 -5.86
CA PRO A 358 3.32 -32.57 -4.91
C PRO A 358 4.48 -33.30 -4.19
N LEU A 359 5.54 -32.56 -3.83
CA LEU A 359 6.76 -33.01 -3.15
C LEU A 359 7.20 -31.93 -2.16
N GLN A 360 8.23 -32.22 -1.36
CA GLN A 360 8.79 -31.24 -0.44
C GLN A 360 9.31 -30.01 -1.20
N ALA A 361 8.71 -28.85 -0.92
CA ALA A 361 8.92 -27.62 -1.68
C ALA A 361 10.39 -27.12 -1.72
N PHE A 362 11.14 -27.38 -0.65
CA PHE A 362 12.56 -27.00 -0.52
C PHE A 362 13.54 -28.16 -0.74
N GLY A 363 13.03 -29.36 -1.09
CA GLY A 363 13.84 -30.52 -1.41
C GLY A 363 14.25 -30.53 -2.89
N GLU A 364 15.40 -31.13 -3.19
CA GLU A 364 15.91 -31.18 -4.57
C GLU A 364 14.94 -31.85 -5.54
N ASP A 365 14.26 -32.93 -5.13
CA ASP A 365 13.30 -33.63 -5.98
C ASP A 365 12.10 -32.72 -6.34
N GLY A 366 11.66 -31.87 -5.40
CA GLY A 366 10.65 -30.86 -5.67
C GLY A 366 11.11 -29.80 -6.67
N LEU A 367 12.34 -29.31 -6.53
CA LEU A 367 12.96 -28.36 -7.47
C LEU A 367 13.11 -28.95 -8.88
N ARG A 368 13.52 -30.22 -8.97
CA ARG A 368 13.66 -30.96 -10.23
C ARG A 368 12.32 -31.25 -10.90
N LEU A 369 11.31 -31.61 -10.11
CA LEU A 369 9.96 -31.82 -10.63
C LEU A 369 9.37 -30.52 -11.17
N PHE A 370 9.59 -29.39 -10.46
CA PHE A 370 9.21 -28.07 -10.95
C PHE A 370 9.95 -27.71 -12.25
N GLU A 371 11.27 -27.93 -12.33
CA GLU A 371 12.05 -27.70 -13.56
C GLU A 371 11.45 -28.49 -14.74
N THR A 372 11.13 -29.77 -14.53
CA THR A 372 10.53 -30.62 -15.55
C THR A 372 9.15 -30.10 -15.98
N GLU A 373 8.30 -29.73 -15.03
CA GLU A 373 6.98 -29.15 -15.30
C GLU A 373 7.05 -27.84 -16.11
N LEU A 374 8.00 -26.97 -15.75
CA LEU A 374 8.23 -25.71 -16.45
C LEU A 374 8.67 -25.94 -17.90
N ILE A 375 9.63 -26.82 -18.12
CA ILE A 375 10.22 -27.06 -19.45
C ILE A 375 9.32 -27.88 -20.36
N GLU A 376 8.66 -28.92 -19.84
CA GLU A 376 7.93 -29.89 -20.67
C GLU A 376 6.45 -29.57 -20.85
N ASN A 377 5.83 -28.84 -19.91
CA ASN A 377 4.40 -28.49 -20.00
C ASN A 377 4.16 -26.99 -20.16
N ILE A 378 4.65 -26.17 -19.21
CA ILE A 378 4.25 -24.76 -19.12
C ILE A 378 4.78 -23.95 -20.32
N ILE A 379 6.08 -24.01 -20.61
CA ILE A 379 6.65 -23.28 -21.76
C ILE A 379 5.99 -23.71 -23.07
N PRO A 380 5.89 -25.02 -23.41
CA PRO A 380 5.20 -25.45 -24.63
C PRO A 380 3.73 -25.02 -24.69
N PHE A 381 3.00 -25.07 -23.57
CA PHE A 381 1.61 -24.59 -23.53
C PHE A 381 1.53 -23.12 -23.92
N VAL A 382 2.38 -22.27 -23.32
CA VAL A 382 2.40 -20.83 -23.59
C VAL A 382 2.81 -20.55 -25.04
N GLU A 383 3.86 -21.21 -25.53
CA GLU A 383 4.39 -21.04 -26.89
C GLU A 383 3.44 -21.53 -28.00
N ASN A 384 2.49 -22.40 -27.67
CA ASN A 384 1.50 -22.92 -28.61
C ASN A 384 0.15 -22.18 -28.52
N SER A 385 -0.12 -21.50 -27.41
CA SER A 385 -1.42 -20.87 -27.15
C SER A 385 -1.39 -19.34 -27.26
N TYR A 386 -0.21 -18.71 -27.22
CA TYR A 386 -0.06 -17.25 -27.20
C TYR A 386 0.98 -16.75 -28.19
N ARG A 387 0.87 -15.46 -28.54
CA ARG A 387 1.79 -14.77 -29.46
C ARG A 387 3.08 -14.42 -28.73
N VAL A 388 3.96 -15.41 -28.57
CA VAL A 388 5.23 -15.25 -27.87
C VAL A 388 6.43 -15.44 -28.78
N LYS A 389 7.51 -14.74 -28.45
CA LYS A 389 8.86 -14.97 -28.96
C LYS A 389 9.45 -16.22 -28.28
N LYS A 390 10.11 -17.09 -29.05
CA LYS A 390 10.50 -18.44 -28.60
C LYS A 390 11.99 -18.60 -28.33
N GLU A 391 12.78 -17.58 -28.55
CA GLU A 391 14.21 -17.58 -28.31
C GLU A 391 14.55 -17.28 -26.84
N ALA A 392 15.68 -17.79 -26.35
CA ALA A 392 16.09 -17.60 -24.95
C ALA A 392 16.25 -16.12 -24.56
N THR A 393 16.66 -15.27 -25.52
CA THR A 393 16.79 -13.82 -25.38
C THR A 393 15.47 -13.09 -25.23
N SER A 394 14.34 -13.80 -25.38
CA SER A 394 12.98 -13.30 -25.18
C SER A 394 12.25 -14.03 -24.04
N ARG A 395 12.98 -14.78 -23.21
CA ARG A 395 12.44 -15.49 -22.03
C ARG A 395 13.22 -15.14 -20.75
N ALA A 396 12.46 -14.74 -19.73
CA ALA A 396 12.94 -14.46 -18.39
C ALA A 396 12.28 -15.41 -17.38
N LEU A 397 13.00 -15.75 -16.30
CA LEU A 397 12.48 -16.52 -15.18
C LEU A 397 12.81 -15.78 -13.88
N ALA A 398 11.82 -15.51 -13.05
CA ALA A 398 12.04 -14.89 -11.76
C ALA A 398 11.13 -15.44 -10.68
N GLY A 399 11.51 -15.26 -9.42
CA GLY A 399 10.68 -15.68 -8.30
C GLY A 399 11.16 -15.16 -6.95
N LEU A 400 10.23 -15.12 -6.00
CA LEU A 400 10.48 -14.71 -4.62
C LEU A 400 10.64 -15.91 -3.69
N SER A 401 11.54 -15.84 -2.70
CA SER A 401 11.71 -16.85 -1.64
C SER A 401 11.92 -18.27 -2.21
N MET A 402 10.98 -19.19 -1.98
CA MET A 402 10.90 -20.51 -2.61
C MET A 402 10.96 -20.45 -4.15
N GLY A 403 10.21 -19.54 -4.78
CA GLY A 403 10.27 -19.29 -6.21
C GLY A 403 11.64 -18.78 -6.67
N GLY A 404 12.38 -18.09 -5.80
CA GLY A 404 13.77 -17.70 -6.04
C GLY A 404 14.71 -18.91 -6.06
N LEU A 405 14.53 -19.88 -5.17
CA LEU A 405 15.26 -21.17 -5.19
C LEU A 405 14.93 -21.98 -6.46
N GLN A 406 13.66 -22.01 -6.85
CA GLN A 406 13.23 -22.63 -8.11
C GLN A 406 13.86 -21.94 -9.32
N THR A 407 13.97 -20.62 -9.30
CA THR A 407 14.66 -19.83 -10.33
C THR A 407 16.15 -20.12 -10.38
N LEU A 408 16.83 -20.21 -9.23
CA LEU A 408 18.24 -20.59 -9.16
C LEU A 408 18.48 -21.99 -9.75
N TYR A 409 17.70 -22.97 -9.32
CA TYR A 409 17.85 -24.37 -9.74
C TYR A 409 17.53 -24.56 -11.23
N ALA A 410 16.35 -24.14 -11.68
CA ALA A 410 15.91 -24.35 -13.06
C ALA A 410 16.57 -23.36 -14.03
N GLY A 411 16.73 -22.10 -13.65
CA GLY A 411 17.24 -21.04 -14.52
C GLY A 411 18.69 -21.26 -14.94
N ILE A 412 19.59 -21.46 -13.96
CA ILE A 412 21.03 -21.62 -14.22
C ILE A 412 21.31 -22.89 -15.05
N ARG A 413 20.54 -23.96 -14.83
CA ARG A 413 20.67 -25.21 -15.61
C ARG A 413 20.16 -25.09 -17.04
N ASN A 414 19.27 -24.13 -17.30
CA ASN A 414 18.59 -23.96 -18.58
C ASN A 414 18.85 -22.58 -19.20
N THR A 415 20.08 -22.05 -19.14
CA THR A 415 20.41 -20.76 -19.78
C THR A 415 20.24 -20.76 -21.30
N SER A 416 20.24 -21.93 -21.96
CA SER A 416 19.84 -22.04 -23.37
C SER A 416 18.34 -21.78 -23.61
N ARG A 417 17.56 -21.60 -22.55
CA ARG A 417 16.14 -21.26 -22.55
C ARG A 417 15.85 -19.92 -21.86
N PHE A 418 16.70 -19.43 -20.98
CA PHE A 418 16.47 -18.17 -20.27
C PHE A 418 17.72 -17.29 -20.34
N ALA A 419 17.55 -16.08 -20.87
CA ALA A 419 18.63 -15.09 -20.88
C ALA A 419 18.57 -14.13 -19.69
N TYR A 420 17.46 -14.09 -18.94
CA TYR A 420 17.29 -13.20 -17.79
C TYR A 420 16.75 -14.00 -16.59
N LEU A 421 17.44 -13.91 -15.46
CA LEU A 421 17.06 -14.58 -14.21
C LEU A 421 16.92 -13.56 -13.08
N GLY A 422 15.82 -13.62 -12.33
CA GLY A 422 15.54 -12.75 -11.18
C GLY A 422 15.27 -13.54 -9.90
N VAL A 423 16.12 -13.41 -8.90
CA VAL A 423 16.01 -14.15 -7.63
C VAL A 423 15.74 -13.15 -6.52
N PHE A 424 14.52 -13.13 -6.00
CA PHE A 424 14.08 -12.15 -5.01
C PHE A 424 14.03 -12.79 -3.62
N SER A 425 14.67 -12.18 -2.62
CA SER A 425 14.70 -12.63 -1.22
C SER A 425 15.01 -14.12 -1.07
N SER A 426 16.10 -14.59 -1.69
CA SER A 426 16.41 -16.02 -1.72
C SER A 426 17.93 -16.30 -1.74
N GLY A 427 18.26 -17.56 -1.51
CA GLY A 427 19.60 -18.12 -1.44
C GLY A 427 19.53 -19.57 -0.92
N TRP A 428 20.57 -20.37 -1.14
CA TRP A 428 20.61 -21.75 -0.65
C TRP A 428 20.49 -21.78 0.88
N ILE A 429 19.56 -22.57 1.41
CA ILE A 429 19.26 -22.62 2.85
C ILE A 429 20.39 -23.36 3.58
N MET A 430 21.30 -22.61 4.22
CA MET A 430 22.45 -23.20 4.89
C MET A 430 22.16 -23.50 6.38
N PRO A 431 22.70 -24.61 6.93
CA PRO A 431 23.51 -25.64 6.28
C PRO A 431 22.70 -26.74 5.56
N MET A 432 21.36 -26.71 5.65
CA MET A 432 20.46 -27.77 5.18
C MET A 432 20.63 -28.16 3.71
N GLN A 433 20.94 -27.20 2.84
CA GLN A 433 21.07 -27.37 1.40
C GLN A 433 22.53 -27.32 0.93
N LYS A 434 23.51 -27.55 1.81
CA LYS A 434 24.94 -27.48 1.46
C LYS A 434 25.29 -28.37 0.26
N ASP A 435 24.92 -29.65 0.28
CA ASP A 435 25.28 -30.60 -0.78
C ASP A 435 24.55 -30.30 -2.10
N LEU A 436 23.36 -29.69 -2.03
CA LEU A 436 22.66 -29.16 -3.19
C LEU A 436 23.42 -27.96 -3.77
N ALA A 437 23.77 -26.99 -2.93
CA ALA A 437 24.51 -25.79 -3.33
C ALA A 437 25.86 -26.16 -3.97
N ASP A 438 26.62 -27.08 -3.37
CA ASP A 438 27.90 -27.54 -3.89
C ASP A 438 27.78 -28.17 -5.29
N ARG A 439 26.71 -28.96 -5.53
CA ARG A 439 26.42 -29.51 -6.87
C ARG A 439 26.02 -28.44 -7.88
N GLN A 440 25.30 -27.41 -7.46
CA GLN A 440 24.96 -26.27 -8.32
C GLN A 440 26.20 -25.44 -8.68
N TYR A 441 27.09 -25.21 -7.72
CA TYR A 441 28.37 -24.54 -7.99
C TYR A 441 29.27 -25.37 -8.92
N ALA A 442 29.35 -26.68 -8.73
CA ALA A 442 30.07 -27.56 -9.64
C ALA A 442 29.48 -27.52 -11.07
N PHE A 443 28.16 -27.47 -11.19
CA PHE A 443 27.50 -27.30 -12.49
C PHE A 443 27.87 -25.96 -13.14
N ILE A 444 27.88 -24.85 -12.39
CA ILE A 444 28.30 -23.53 -12.88
C ILE A 444 29.73 -23.59 -13.41
N VAL A 445 30.66 -24.21 -12.67
CA VAL A 445 32.06 -24.36 -13.10
C VAL A 445 32.14 -25.13 -14.42
N GLN A 446 31.47 -26.27 -14.51
CA GLN A 446 31.49 -27.13 -15.70
C GLN A 446 30.87 -26.47 -16.94
N ASN A 447 29.96 -25.51 -16.75
CA ASN A 447 29.20 -24.87 -17.83
C ASN A 447 29.46 -23.37 -17.95
N LYS A 448 30.60 -22.88 -17.41
CA LYS A 448 30.89 -21.45 -17.25
C LYS A 448 30.75 -20.65 -18.53
N GLU A 449 31.33 -21.13 -19.64
CA GLU A 449 31.28 -20.45 -20.94
C GLU A 449 29.84 -20.35 -21.47
N LYS A 450 29.09 -21.46 -21.40
CA LYS A 450 27.69 -21.51 -21.84
C LYS A 450 26.81 -20.57 -21.01
N ILE A 451 26.96 -20.58 -19.69
CA ILE A 451 26.21 -19.69 -18.80
C ILE A 451 26.55 -18.23 -19.09
N SER A 452 27.84 -17.90 -19.18
CA SER A 452 28.30 -16.52 -19.42
C SER A 452 27.89 -15.98 -20.79
N THR A 453 27.77 -16.86 -21.79
CA THR A 453 27.34 -16.49 -23.16
C THR A 453 25.84 -16.31 -23.24
N ASN A 454 25.06 -17.19 -22.60
CA ASN A 454 23.61 -17.20 -22.74
C ASN A 454 22.92 -16.19 -21.80
N LEU A 455 23.45 -16.01 -20.59
CA LEU A 455 22.81 -15.22 -19.54
C LEU A 455 23.17 -13.74 -19.71
N ARG A 456 22.20 -12.93 -20.08
CA ARG A 456 22.33 -11.47 -20.21
C ARG A 456 22.20 -10.77 -18.86
N LEU A 457 21.33 -11.28 -17.99
CA LEU A 457 21.06 -10.70 -16.68
C LEU A 457 20.84 -11.77 -15.62
N LEU A 458 21.55 -11.65 -14.51
CA LEU A 458 21.25 -12.32 -13.25
C LEU A 458 21.04 -11.25 -12.19
N TRP A 459 19.78 -11.05 -11.77
CA TRP A 459 19.39 -10.07 -10.75
C TRP A 459 19.11 -10.78 -9.42
N LEU A 460 19.70 -10.28 -8.34
CA LEU A 460 19.49 -10.75 -6.98
C LEU A 460 18.91 -9.59 -6.17
N GLY A 461 17.67 -9.74 -5.73
CA GLY A 461 16.95 -8.78 -4.90
C GLY A 461 16.88 -9.22 -3.44
N MET A 462 17.01 -8.31 -2.49
CA MET A 462 16.94 -8.66 -1.06
C MET A 462 16.28 -7.58 -0.20
N GLY A 463 15.60 -8.03 0.86
CA GLY A 463 14.90 -7.16 1.83
C GLY A 463 15.78 -6.56 2.93
N GLY A 464 17.10 -6.37 2.71
CA GLY A 464 18.03 -5.98 3.77
C GLY A 464 18.33 -7.10 4.78
N LYS A 465 19.05 -6.76 5.86
CA LYS A 465 19.55 -7.73 6.87
C LYS A 465 18.44 -8.42 7.67
N GLU A 466 17.29 -7.78 7.75
CA GLU A 466 16.09 -8.29 8.40
C GLU A 466 15.36 -9.35 7.57
N ASP A 467 15.71 -9.51 6.29
CA ASP A 467 15.22 -10.60 5.45
C ASP A 467 15.80 -11.93 5.93
N ILE A 468 14.92 -12.90 6.18
CA ILE A 468 15.30 -14.24 6.65
C ILE A 468 16.26 -14.97 5.70
N ALA A 469 16.26 -14.60 4.41
CA ALA A 469 17.13 -15.19 3.40
C ALA A 469 18.45 -14.42 3.21
N TRP A 470 18.65 -13.30 3.91
CA TRP A 470 19.79 -12.41 3.68
C TRP A 470 21.12 -13.12 3.84
N GLN A 471 21.32 -13.82 4.96
CA GLN A 471 22.59 -14.51 5.23
C GLN A 471 22.88 -15.62 4.21
N ASN A 472 21.84 -16.37 3.82
CA ASN A 472 21.93 -17.42 2.79
C ASN A 472 22.34 -16.82 1.44
N CYS A 473 21.73 -15.69 1.08
CA CYS A 473 22.08 -14.96 -0.13
C CYS A 473 23.53 -14.48 -0.11
N GLN A 474 23.99 -13.83 0.96
CA GLN A 474 25.36 -13.33 1.08
C GLN A 474 26.40 -14.45 0.93
N LEU A 475 26.16 -15.63 1.52
CA LEU A 475 27.04 -16.79 1.35
C LEU A 475 27.08 -17.28 -0.11
N MET A 476 25.94 -17.28 -0.79
CA MET A 476 25.84 -17.62 -2.22
C MET A 476 26.53 -16.58 -3.11
N LEU A 477 26.34 -15.28 -2.86
CA LEU A 477 26.98 -14.19 -3.62
C LEU A 477 28.51 -14.30 -3.54
N LYS A 478 29.05 -14.54 -2.34
CA LYS A 478 30.48 -14.79 -2.17
C LYS A 478 30.98 -15.95 -3.03
N LYS A 479 30.18 -17.02 -3.14
CA LYS A 479 30.49 -18.13 -4.05
C LYS A 479 30.38 -17.74 -5.52
N PHE A 480 29.41 -16.94 -5.90
CA PHE A 480 29.32 -16.42 -7.27
C PHE A 480 30.53 -15.54 -7.63
N ASP A 481 31.02 -14.72 -6.70
CA ASP A 481 32.24 -13.92 -6.86
C ASP A 481 33.47 -14.81 -7.07
N GLU A 482 33.65 -15.84 -6.23
CA GLU A 482 34.74 -16.82 -6.35
C GLU A 482 34.71 -17.55 -7.71
N LEU A 483 33.53 -17.82 -8.25
CA LEU A 483 33.33 -18.48 -9.54
C LEU A 483 33.44 -17.51 -10.74
N GLY A 484 33.44 -16.20 -10.49
CA GLY A 484 33.38 -15.16 -11.51
C GLY A 484 32.06 -15.13 -12.28
N LEU A 485 30.95 -15.53 -11.65
CA LEU A 485 29.61 -15.41 -12.22
C LEU A 485 29.14 -13.95 -12.07
N LYS A 486 28.80 -13.29 -13.18
CA LYS A 486 28.34 -11.90 -13.16
C LYS A 486 26.87 -11.81 -12.72
N TYR A 487 26.59 -10.85 -11.86
CA TYR A 487 25.24 -10.56 -11.38
C TYR A 487 25.06 -9.08 -11.00
N ILE A 488 23.81 -8.66 -10.83
CA ILE A 488 23.41 -7.39 -10.20
C ILE A 488 22.76 -7.72 -8.86
N TYR A 489 23.19 -7.03 -7.80
CA TYR A 489 22.60 -7.13 -6.48
C TYR A 489 21.91 -5.83 -6.09
N SER A 490 20.70 -5.91 -5.56
CA SER A 490 19.92 -4.77 -5.11
C SER A 490 19.25 -5.07 -3.76
N GLU A 491 19.34 -4.12 -2.84
CA GLU A 491 18.64 -4.17 -1.55
C GLU A 491 17.52 -3.12 -1.51
N TYR A 492 16.38 -3.51 -0.95
CA TYR A 492 15.29 -2.60 -0.60
C TYR A 492 14.85 -2.91 0.83
N PRO A 493 14.75 -1.93 1.73
CA PRO A 493 14.41 -2.19 3.13
C PRO A 493 12.98 -2.74 3.26
N GLY A 494 12.76 -3.65 4.20
CA GLY A 494 11.43 -4.21 4.49
C GLY A 494 11.39 -5.71 4.77
N GLY A 495 12.54 -6.39 4.78
CA GLY A 495 12.65 -7.81 5.08
C GLY A 495 11.94 -8.72 4.08
N HIS A 496 11.42 -9.83 4.58
CA HIS A 496 10.85 -10.89 3.75
C HIS A 496 9.37 -10.61 3.40
N THR A 497 9.11 -9.50 2.71
CA THR A 497 7.74 -8.97 2.54
C THR A 497 7.42 -8.53 1.11
N TRP A 498 6.12 -8.46 0.78
CA TRP A 498 5.61 -8.03 -0.53
C TRP A 498 6.10 -6.64 -1.02
N PRO A 499 6.23 -5.61 -0.16
CA PRO A 499 6.85 -4.34 -0.53
C PRO A 499 8.20 -4.51 -1.27
N VAL A 500 9.07 -5.35 -0.72
CA VAL A 500 10.39 -5.66 -1.29
C VAL A 500 10.25 -6.36 -2.64
N TRP A 501 9.32 -7.32 -2.76
CA TRP A 501 9.14 -8.07 -4.01
C TRP A 501 8.50 -7.24 -5.12
N ARG A 502 7.58 -6.32 -4.78
CA ARG A 502 7.04 -5.32 -5.72
C ARG A 502 8.15 -4.41 -6.24
N ASN A 503 9.02 -3.92 -5.36
CA ASN A 503 10.17 -3.10 -5.75
C ASN A 503 11.14 -3.86 -6.65
N ASN A 504 11.40 -5.14 -6.35
CA ASN A 504 12.24 -5.99 -7.18
C ASN A 504 11.65 -6.21 -8.57
N LEU A 505 10.34 -6.49 -8.69
CA LEU A 505 9.68 -6.60 -10.00
C LEU A 505 9.76 -5.28 -10.76
N TYR A 506 9.50 -4.15 -10.10
CA TYR A 506 9.59 -2.81 -10.70
C TYR A 506 10.97 -2.54 -11.31
N ASN A 507 12.05 -2.81 -10.57
CA ASN A 507 13.41 -2.59 -11.06
C ASN A 507 13.83 -3.63 -12.10
N PHE A 508 13.51 -4.91 -11.88
CA PHE A 508 13.89 -6.00 -12.77
C PHE A 508 13.22 -5.89 -14.15
N ALA A 509 11.92 -5.62 -14.19
CA ALA A 509 11.15 -5.52 -15.45
C ALA A 509 11.68 -4.44 -16.39
N GLN A 510 12.27 -3.37 -15.84
CA GLN A 510 12.90 -2.30 -16.63
C GLN A 510 14.20 -2.72 -17.32
N LEU A 511 14.80 -3.84 -16.93
CA LEU A 511 16.04 -4.35 -17.52
C LEU A 511 15.80 -5.50 -18.51
N LEU A 512 14.57 -6.01 -18.56
CA LEU A 512 14.24 -7.16 -19.39
C LEU A 512 14.14 -6.80 -20.88
N PHE A 513 14.65 -7.70 -21.71
CA PHE A 513 14.46 -7.72 -23.16
C PHE A 513 14.94 -6.44 -23.89
N LYS A 514 15.87 -5.70 -23.28
CA LYS A 514 16.60 -4.60 -23.91
C LYS A 514 17.84 -5.15 -24.61
N GLU A 515 18.27 -4.44 -25.65
CA GLU A 515 19.49 -4.76 -26.41
C GLU A 515 20.77 -4.38 -25.67
#